data_AF-A0A3S0RFD1-F1
#
_entry.id   AF-A0A3S0RFD1-F1
#
_cell.length_a   1.000
_cell.length_b   1.000
_cell.length_c   1.000
_cell.angle_alpha   90.00
_cell.angle_beta   90.00
_cell.angle_gamma   90.00
#
_symmetry.space_group_name_H-M   'P 1'
#
loop_
_entity.id
_entity.type
_entity.pdbx_description
1 polymer ?
#
loop_
_entity_poly.entity_id
_entity_poly.type
_entity_poly.pdbx_seq_one_letter_code
_entity_poly.pdbx_strand_id
1 'polypeptide(L)'
;MSAPDKPKATAPSSRLLYLGVGAAATLVIFGACAFYFATLRVHRDTSDVVAVSVTSKACEPNAMSVLAGDRTFEITNKSDRPVEWEIVDGVMVVAERENIAPAIKETLKVRLAPGTYEVTCGLLSNPRGILVVAPSREADAQPARATTRSFLGPLSEYKFYLDRQSGSALRAAQDLAAAIKAGDLDKSRALYRDGRVSYDRIEPILYRFSDLQNKIDPAPSYFEKGQDDPAFVGYGRIARGLFERRSLEGLSPIADGLVDDLTALNTRLKAMKMTSDVLADSAARFSSLLSRDGLPEENADDHERRLAELDANLDGLGKLVVLLDPVLNTVNQELARKVDVALSDVRAILAKQKASAGQPTSSGGASADRTQLARAFAVLAESLNAVPSAIGIDANGT
;
A
#
# COMPACT_ATOMS: atom_id res chain seq x y z
N MET A 1 30.83 67.69 -60.97
CA MET A 1 29.82 66.64 -60.67
C MET A 1 28.95 67.16 -59.54
N SER A 2 27.72 67.57 -59.85
CA SER A 2 26.78 68.19 -58.92
C SER A 2 26.16 67.16 -57.97
N ALA A 3 26.03 67.51 -56.69
CA ALA A 3 25.28 66.72 -55.71
C ALA A 3 23.77 66.79 -55.98
N PRO A 4 22.99 65.71 -55.79
CA PRO A 4 21.55 65.74 -55.93
C PRO A 4 20.86 66.31 -54.67
N ASP A 5 19.81 67.11 -54.91
CA ASP A 5 18.93 67.68 -53.90
C ASP A 5 18.15 66.60 -53.12
N LYS A 6 17.97 66.82 -51.80
CA LYS A 6 17.10 66.00 -50.94
C LYS A 6 15.62 66.36 -51.18
N PRO A 7 14.70 65.40 -51.33
CA PRO A 7 13.28 65.69 -51.41
C PRO A 7 12.72 66.17 -50.07
N LYS A 8 11.95 67.28 -50.10
CA LYS A 8 11.14 67.77 -48.98
C LYS A 8 10.00 66.80 -48.69
N ALA A 9 9.89 66.33 -47.45
CA ALA A 9 8.76 65.53 -46.99
C ALA A 9 7.48 66.38 -46.90
N THR A 10 6.41 65.94 -47.57
CA THR A 10 5.08 66.56 -47.52
C THR A 10 4.38 66.20 -46.21
N ALA A 11 3.89 67.20 -45.48
CA ALA A 11 3.13 67.00 -44.26
C ALA A 11 1.79 66.26 -44.55
N PRO A 12 1.38 65.28 -43.74
CA PRO A 12 0.14 64.53 -43.97
C PRO A 12 -1.08 65.44 -43.81
N SER A 13 -2.11 65.19 -44.62
CA SER A 13 -3.35 65.99 -44.62
C SER A 13 -4.14 65.81 -43.32
N SER A 14 -4.71 66.90 -42.80
CA SER A 14 -5.44 66.92 -41.52
C SER A 14 -6.59 65.91 -41.45
N ARG A 15 -7.18 65.54 -42.58
CA ARG A 15 -8.25 64.53 -42.66
C ARG A 15 -7.79 63.11 -42.31
N LEU A 16 -6.56 62.74 -42.69
CA LEU A 16 -5.97 61.45 -42.30
C LEU A 16 -5.68 61.40 -40.79
N LEU A 17 -5.35 62.55 -40.18
CA LEU A 17 -5.15 62.67 -38.74
C LEU A 17 -6.47 62.44 -37.98
N TYR A 18 -7.56 63.07 -38.41
CA TYR A 18 -8.88 62.91 -37.76
C TYR A 18 -9.46 61.50 -37.93
N LEU A 19 -9.24 60.85 -39.08
CA LEU A 19 -9.62 59.45 -39.29
C LEU A 19 -8.80 58.51 -38.39
N GLY A 20 -7.50 58.77 -38.22
CA GLY A 20 -6.65 58.02 -37.30
C GLY A 20 -7.08 58.14 -35.84
N VAL A 21 -7.43 59.36 -35.39
CA VAL A 21 -7.93 59.60 -34.03
C VAL A 21 -9.30 58.93 -33.80
N GLY A 22 -10.20 58.98 -34.79
CA GLY A 22 -11.49 58.29 -34.70
C GLY A 22 -11.36 56.77 -34.58
N ALA A 23 -10.45 56.17 -35.36
CA ALA A 23 -10.16 54.74 -35.29
C ALA A 23 -9.48 54.33 -33.97
N ALA A 24 -8.58 55.17 -33.44
CA ALA A 24 -7.96 54.93 -32.14
C ALA A 24 -8.99 55.01 -30.99
N ALA A 25 -9.90 56.00 -31.02
CA ALA A 25 -10.94 56.14 -30.01
C ALA A 25 -11.91 54.94 -29.99
N THR A 26 -12.28 54.43 -31.17
CA THR A 26 -13.14 53.23 -31.28
C THR A 26 -12.43 51.97 -30.79
N LEU A 27 -11.13 51.82 -31.05
CA LEU A 27 -10.32 50.72 -30.51
C LEU A 27 -10.21 50.78 -28.98
N VAL A 28 -10.05 51.97 -28.39
CA VAL A 28 -10.00 52.14 -26.93
C VAL A 28 -11.35 51.79 -26.30
N ILE A 29 -12.47 52.20 -26.90
CA ILE A 29 -13.81 51.87 -26.40
C ILE A 29 -14.07 50.37 -26.53
N PHE A 30 -13.71 49.74 -27.64
CA PHE A 30 -13.82 48.29 -27.79
C PHE A 30 -12.94 47.53 -26.80
N GLY A 31 -11.71 48.00 -26.56
CA GLY A 31 -10.80 47.44 -25.56
C GLY A 31 -11.34 47.58 -24.14
N ALA A 32 -11.91 48.74 -23.79
CA ALA A 32 -12.53 48.99 -22.49
C ALA A 32 -13.80 48.16 -22.30
N CYS A 33 -14.65 48.02 -23.33
CA CYS A 33 -15.82 47.16 -23.30
C CYS A 33 -15.44 45.68 -23.22
N ALA A 34 -14.44 45.23 -23.97
CA ALA A 34 -13.93 43.87 -23.89
C ALA A 34 -13.31 43.57 -22.52
N PHE A 35 -12.57 44.52 -21.94
CA PHE A 35 -12.04 44.43 -20.58
C PHE A 35 -13.16 44.45 -19.51
N TYR A 36 -14.20 45.27 -19.69
CA TYR A 36 -15.36 45.32 -18.82
C TYR A 36 -16.19 44.03 -18.89
N PHE A 37 -16.42 43.49 -20.09
CA PHE A 37 -17.07 42.19 -20.27
C PHE A 37 -16.19 41.03 -19.77
N ALA A 38 -14.86 41.11 -19.92
CA ALA A 38 -13.94 40.15 -19.34
C ALA A 38 -13.97 40.21 -17.81
N THR A 39 -14.03 41.39 -17.20
CA THR A 39 -14.14 41.54 -15.74
C THR A 39 -15.51 41.12 -15.20
N LEU A 40 -16.59 41.22 -15.98
CA LEU A 40 -17.89 40.63 -15.64
C LEU A 40 -17.95 39.11 -15.83
N ARG A 41 -17.20 38.55 -16.79
CA ARG A 41 -17.04 37.09 -17.02
C ARG A 41 -16.01 36.45 -16.09
N VAL A 42 -15.13 37.23 -15.48
CA VAL A 42 -14.45 36.88 -14.23
C VAL A 42 -15.46 37.07 -13.09
N HIS A 43 -16.57 36.33 -13.15
CA HIS A 43 -17.03 35.73 -11.90
C HIS A 43 -15.85 34.91 -11.42
N ARG A 44 -15.26 35.36 -10.32
CA ARG A 44 -14.17 34.68 -9.66
C ARG A 44 -14.54 33.21 -9.52
N ASP A 45 -13.83 32.35 -10.24
CA ASP A 45 -13.46 31.03 -9.72
C ASP A 45 -12.57 31.28 -8.49
N THR A 46 -13.15 31.79 -7.40
CA THR A 46 -12.62 31.46 -6.09
C THR A 46 -12.97 30.00 -5.92
N SER A 47 -11.98 29.13 -6.05
CA SER A 47 -12.01 27.81 -5.42
C SER A 47 -12.74 27.91 -4.08
N ASP A 48 -13.87 27.24 -3.93
CA ASP A 48 -14.81 27.33 -2.79
C ASP A 48 -14.09 27.26 -1.44
N VAL A 49 -13.82 28.43 -0.84
CA VAL A 49 -13.32 28.52 0.54
C VAL A 49 -14.52 28.53 1.48
N VAL A 50 -14.64 27.49 2.30
CA VAL A 50 -15.69 27.34 3.29
C VAL A 50 -15.25 27.98 4.59
N ALA A 51 -15.89 29.09 4.97
CA ALA A 51 -15.58 29.78 6.22
C ALA A 51 -16.23 29.07 7.41
N VAL A 52 -15.45 28.78 8.45
CA VAL A 52 -15.90 28.19 9.71
C VAL A 52 -15.41 29.05 10.87
N SER A 53 -16.30 29.49 11.75
CA SER A 53 -15.92 30.15 12.99
C SER A 53 -16.03 29.18 14.16
N VAL A 54 -14.94 28.95 14.89
CA VAL A 54 -14.93 28.11 16.09
C VAL A 54 -15.08 29.01 17.31
N THR A 55 -16.19 28.88 18.03
CA THR A 55 -16.43 29.61 19.29
C THR A 55 -16.06 28.75 20.48
N SER A 56 -16.23 29.26 21.71
CA SER A 56 -16.03 28.45 22.92
C SER A 56 -17.04 27.32 23.08
N LYS A 57 -18.16 27.32 22.35
CA LYS A 57 -19.28 26.36 22.53
C LYS A 57 -19.63 25.53 21.30
N ALA A 58 -19.39 26.04 20.09
CA ALA A 58 -19.79 25.40 18.83
C ALA A 58 -19.07 26.01 17.62
N CYS A 59 -19.20 25.39 16.45
CA CYS A 59 -18.86 25.98 15.17
C CYS A 59 -20.03 26.81 14.62
N GLU A 60 -19.70 27.83 13.84
CA GLU A 60 -20.63 28.58 13.02
C GLU A 60 -20.12 28.57 11.55
N PRO A 61 -20.83 27.93 10.62
CA PRO A 61 -22.00 27.07 10.85
C PRO A 61 -21.64 25.75 11.56
N ASN A 62 -22.58 25.16 12.31
CA ASN A 62 -22.40 23.82 12.89
C ASN A 62 -22.88 22.69 11.96
N ALA A 63 -23.55 23.05 10.86
CA ALA A 63 -23.97 22.13 9.82
C ALA A 63 -23.67 22.77 8.47
N MET A 64 -22.94 22.06 7.62
CA MET A 64 -22.48 22.58 6.35
C MET A 64 -22.57 21.51 5.27
N SER A 65 -22.71 21.97 4.02
CA SER A 65 -22.76 21.11 2.84
C SER A 65 -21.79 21.62 1.80
N VAL A 66 -20.97 20.72 1.26
CA VAL A 66 -19.97 21.02 0.23
C VAL A 66 -20.04 19.97 -0.87
N LEU A 67 -19.45 20.26 -2.02
CA LEU A 67 -19.25 19.25 -3.06
C LEU A 67 -18.05 18.36 -2.73
N ALA A 68 -18.02 17.12 -3.21
CA ALA A 68 -16.83 16.25 -3.17
C ALA A 68 -15.72 16.82 -4.06
N GLY A 69 -14.46 16.52 -3.78
CA GLY A 69 -13.29 17.07 -4.48
C GLY A 69 -12.38 17.89 -3.56
N ASP A 70 -11.55 18.76 -4.14
CA ASP A 70 -10.58 19.55 -3.38
C ASP A 70 -11.26 20.74 -2.71
N ARG A 71 -11.30 20.73 -1.38
CA ARG A 71 -11.95 21.76 -0.56
C ARG A 71 -10.95 22.49 0.31
N THR A 72 -11.24 23.76 0.52
CA THR A 72 -10.47 24.62 1.41
C THR A 72 -11.39 25.16 2.48
N PHE A 73 -11.06 24.92 3.75
CA PHE A 73 -11.75 25.49 4.89
C PHE A 73 -10.91 26.61 5.47
N GLU A 74 -11.50 27.78 5.67
CA GLU A 74 -10.89 28.88 6.44
C GLU A 74 -11.49 28.86 7.84
N ILE A 75 -10.69 28.44 8.81
CA ILE A 75 -11.10 28.27 10.20
C ILE A 75 -10.67 29.51 10.98
N THR A 76 -11.63 30.23 11.53
CA THR A 76 -11.40 31.39 12.40
C THR A 76 -11.67 31.02 13.85
N ASN A 77 -10.67 31.15 14.71
CA ASN A 77 -10.88 30.97 16.15
C ASN A 77 -11.46 32.23 16.80
N LYS A 78 -12.72 32.17 17.21
CA LYS A 78 -13.44 33.22 17.97
C LYS A 78 -13.59 32.89 19.45
N SER A 79 -12.85 31.92 19.95
CA SER A 79 -12.78 31.59 21.38
C SER A 79 -11.64 32.36 22.08
N ASP A 80 -11.52 32.16 23.39
CA ASP A 80 -10.51 32.78 24.25
C ASP A 80 -9.24 31.93 24.42
N ARG A 81 -9.15 30.79 23.72
CA ARG A 81 -8.07 29.80 23.86
C ARG A 81 -7.67 29.19 22.52
N PRO A 82 -6.50 28.54 22.40
CA PRO A 82 -6.18 27.73 21.22
C PRO A 82 -7.20 26.62 21.01
N VAL A 83 -7.54 26.34 19.75
CA VAL A 83 -8.49 25.28 19.36
C VAL A 83 -7.93 24.43 18.24
N GLU A 84 -8.51 23.25 18.08
CA GLU A 84 -8.36 22.38 16.91
C GLU A 84 -9.67 22.32 16.12
N TRP A 85 -9.56 22.08 14.82
CA TRP A 85 -10.70 21.80 13.95
C TRP A 85 -10.38 20.59 13.08
N GLU A 86 -11.17 19.54 13.25
CA GLU A 86 -11.00 18.23 12.61
C GLU A 86 -12.24 17.87 11.82
N ILE A 87 -12.05 17.24 10.67
CA ILE A 87 -13.09 16.51 9.96
C ILE A 87 -12.98 15.05 10.38
N VAL A 88 -14.06 14.49 10.91
CA VAL A 88 -14.07 13.17 11.54
C VAL A 88 -15.07 12.26 10.83
N ASP A 89 -14.68 11.00 10.65
CA ASP A 89 -15.54 9.94 10.16
C ASP A 89 -15.53 8.79 11.17
N GLY A 90 -16.52 8.80 12.08
CA GLY A 90 -16.57 7.91 13.23
C GLY A 90 -15.45 8.19 14.23
N VAL A 91 -14.42 7.35 14.23
CA VAL A 91 -13.23 7.46 15.10
C VAL A 91 -12.00 7.99 14.37
N MET A 92 -12.09 8.21 13.06
CA MET A 92 -10.97 8.60 12.22
C MET A 92 -10.96 10.10 11.98
N VAL A 93 -9.81 10.73 12.17
CA VAL A 93 -9.57 12.08 11.66
C VAL A 93 -9.22 11.99 10.18
N VAL A 94 -10.04 12.62 9.35
CA VAL A 94 -9.88 12.69 7.88
C VAL A 94 -8.89 13.79 7.52
N ALA A 95 -8.99 14.92 8.19
CA ALA A 95 -8.09 16.06 8.06
C ALA A 95 -8.23 16.97 9.28
N GLU A 96 -7.16 17.65 9.68
CA GLU A 96 -7.16 18.49 10.86
C GLU A 96 -6.33 19.75 10.71
N ARG A 97 -6.67 20.75 11.53
CA ARG A 97 -5.80 21.88 11.81
C ARG A 97 -5.77 22.14 13.31
N GLU A 98 -4.62 21.88 13.90
CA GLU A 98 -4.38 22.04 15.34
C GLU A 98 -3.85 23.44 15.70
N ASN A 99 -3.88 23.75 16.99
CA ASN A 99 -3.19 24.90 17.60
C ASN A 99 -3.57 26.27 17.01
N ILE A 100 -4.82 26.43 16.59
CA ILE A 100 -5.34 27.69 16.03
C ILE A 100 -5.50 28.69 17.18
N ALA A 101 -4.62 29.67 17.30
CA ALA A 101 -4.63 30.65 18.39
C ALA A 101 -5.87 31.58 18.36
N PRO A 102 -6.27 32.18 19.50
CA PRO A 102 -7.40 33.13 19.56
C PRO A 102 -7.27 34.26 18.54
N ALA A 103 -8.38 34.59 17.87
CA ALA A 103 -8.48 35.62 16.83
C ALA A 103 -7.62 35.37 15.57
N ILE A 104 -7.03 34.19 15.42
CA ILE A 104 -6.27 33.79 14.21
C ILE A 104 -7.17 33.01 13.25
N LYS A 105 -6.85 33.16 11.96
CA LYS A 105 -7.41 32.37 10.86
C LYS A 105 -6.36 31.39 10.35
N GLU A 106 -6.78 30.16 10.14
CA GLU A 106 -5.96 29.09 9.59
C GLU A 106 -6.72 28.40 8.46
N THR A 107 -5.97 27.83 7.52
CA THR A 107 -6.56 27.18 6.33
C THR A 107 -6.29 25.68 6.34
N LEU A 108 -7.33 24.89 6.10
CA LEU A 108 -7.23 23.45 5.88
C LEU A 108 -7.62 23.12 4.44
N LYS A 109 -6.70 22.51 3.69
CA LYS A 109 -6.96 21.99 2.34
C LYS A 109 -7.10 20.48 2.41
N VAL A 110 -8.18 19.96 1.87
CA VAL A 110 -8.52 18.53 1.97
C VAL A 110 -9.30 18.09 0.73
N ARG A 111 -9.05 16.86 0.26
CA ARG A 111 -9.90 16.23 -0.74
C ARG A 111 -10.96 15.38 -0.04
N LEU A 112 -12.23 15.70 -0.26
CA LEU A 112 -13.35 15.01 0.38
C LEU A 112 -14.07 14.08 -0.59
N ALA A 113 -14.33 12.85 -0.16
CA ALA A 113 -15.21 11.91 -0.84
C ALA A 113 -16.69 12.21 -0.50
N PRO A 114 -17.66 11.82 -1.34
CA PRO A 114 -19.07 11.94 -1.00
C PRO A 114 -19.41 11.17 0.28
N GLY A 115 -20.17 11.77 1.18
CA GLY A 115 -20.47 11.18 2.48
C GLY A 115 -21.03 12.16 3.50
N THR A 116 -21.20 11.68 4.74
CA THR A 116 -21.54 12.51 5.89
C THR A 116 -20.45 12.35 6.93
N TYR A 117 -19.90 13.47 7.37
CA TYR A 117 -18.80 13.58 8.31
C TYR A 117 -19.25 14.39 9.52
N GLU A 118 -18.53 14.24 10.62
CA GLU A 118 -18.63 15.11 11.78
C GLU A 118 -17.47 16.12 11.75
N VAL A 119 -17.64 17.26 12.42
CA VAL A 119 -16.54 18.22 12.63
C VAL A 119 -16.39 18.57 14.10
N THR A 120 -15.16 18.65 14.60
CA THR A 120 -14.92 19.13 15.97
C THR A 120 -15.06 20.65 16.03
N CYS A 121 -15.59 21.14 17.15
CA CYS A 121 -16.00 22.53 17.30
C CYS A 121 -15.39 23.19 18.54
N GLY A 122 -14.06 23.20 18.59
CA GLY A 122 -13.30 23.78 19.71
C GLY A 122 -13.02 22.74 20.78
N LEU A 123 -13.68 22.83 21.93
CA LEU A 123 -13.46 21.88 23.01
C LEU A 123 -14.07 20.51 22.68
N LEU A 124 -13.40 19.42 23.06
CA LEU A 124 -13.88 18.04 22.88
C LEU A 124 -15.25 17.76 23.53
N SER A 125 -15.64 18.56 24.53
CA SER A 125 -16.95 18.50 25.18
C SER A 125 -18.07 19.21 24.41
N ASN A 126 -17.75 19.97 23.37
CA ASN A 126 -18.74 20.68 22.57
C ASN A 126 -19.46 19.69 21.64
N PRO A 127 -20.73 19.96 21.29
CA PRO A 127 -21.42 19.16 20.29
C PRO A 127 -20.67 19.24 18.96
N ARG A 128 -20.48 18.08 18.32
CA ARG A 128 -19.90 17.99 16.98
C ARG A 128 -20.83 18.62 15.94
N GLY A 129 -20.23 19.25 14.93
CA GLY A 129 -20.96 19.70 13.75
C GLY A 129 -21.12 18.60 12.72
N ILE A 130 -21.92 18.85 11.68
CA ILE A 130 -22.17 17.93 10.57
C ILE A 130 -21.65 18.54 9.27
N LEU A 131 -20.89 17.77 8.50
CA LEU A 131 -20.42 18.11 7.16
C LEU A 131 -20.98 17.08 6.17
N VAL A 132 -21.90 17.52 5.32
CA VAL A 132 -22.42 16.71 4.20
C VAL A 132 -21.60 16.99 2.95
N VAL A 133 -21.07 15.95 2.32
CA VAL A 133 -20.30 16.06 1.08
C VAL A 133 -21.11 15.43 -0.05
N ALA A 134 -21.64 16.25 -0.95
CA ALA A 134 -22.43 15.80 -2.08
C ALA A 134 -21.53 15.40 -3.27
N PRO A 135 -21.91 14.43 -4.11
CA PRO A 135 -21.19 14.09 -5.34
C PRO A 135 -20.95 15.30 -6.26
N SER A 136 -19.85 15.30 -7.00
CA SER A 136 -19.49 16.40 -7.90
C SER A 136 -18.75 15.91 -9.15
N ARG A 137 -18.90 16.63 -10.26
CA ARG A 137 -18.16 16.35 -11.50
C ARG A 137 -16.65 16.54 -11.35
N GLU A 138 -16.24 17.45 -10.47
CA GLU A 138 -14.82 17.67 -10.17
C GLU A 138 -14.22 16.42 -9.52
N ALA A 139 -14.90 15.84 -8.53
CA ALA A 139 -14.49 14.60 -7.89
C ALA A 139 -14.48 13.44 -8.89
N ASP A 140 -15.50 13.34 -9.75
CA ASP A 140 -15.58 12.29 -10.78
C ASP A 140 -14.46 12.40 -11.83
N ALA A 141 -13.97 13.61 -12.10
CA ALA A 141 -12.89 13.86 -13.05
C ALA A 141 -11.48 13.68 -12.45
N GLN A 142 -11.37 13.60 -11.12
CA GLN A 142 -10.10 13.38 -10.44
C GLN A 142 -9.78 11.88 -10.35
N PRO A 143 -8.49 11.49 -10.37
CA PRO A 143 -8.12 10.12 -10.08
C PRO A 143 -8.63 9.71 -8.70
N ALA A 144 -9.34 8.59 -8.64
CA ALA A 144 -9.73 7.99 -7.38
C ALA A 144 -8.49 7.69 -6.53
N ARG A 145 -8.60 7.89 -5.21
CA ARG A 145 -7.53 7.63 -4.24
C ARG A 145 -8.05 6.78 -3.10
N ALA A 146 -7.20 5.88 -2.61
CA ALA A 146 -7.48 5.18 -1.37
C ALA A 146 -7.39 6.18 -0.22
N THR A 147 -8.25 6.01 0.77
CA THR A 147 -8.23 6.81 2.00
C THR A 147 -7.77 5.92 3.14
N THR A 148 -7.39 6.50 4.28
CA THR A 148 -7.08 5.72 5.50
C THR A 148 -8.21 4.76 5.86
N ARG A 149 -9.47 5.17 5.64
CA ARG A 149 -10.66 4.34 5.85
C ARG A 149 -10.67 3.09 4.98
N SER A 150 -10.21 3.18 3.74
CA SER A 150 -10.14 2.05 2.80
C SER A 150 -9.34 0.87 3.37
N PHE A 151 -8.38 1.12 4.26
CA PHE A 151 -7.50 0.10 4.83
C PHE A 151 -7.94 -0.47 6.18
N LEU A 152 -8.96 0.10 6.85
CA LEU A 152 -9.34 -0.34 8.21
C LEU A 152 -9.71 -1.83 8.28
N GLY A 153 -10.59 -2.28 7.37
CA GLY A 153 -10.98 -3.68 7.26
C GLY A 153 -9.80 -4.58 6.88
N PRO A 154 -9.11 -4.30 5.75
CA PRO A 154 -7.93 -5.04 5.31
C PRO A 154 -6.84 -5.21 6.39
N LEU A 155 -6.49 -4.14 7.11
CA LEU A 155 -5.44 -4.17 8.14
C LEU A 155 -5.86 -4.98 9.37
N SER A 156 -7.12 -4.84 9.79
CA SER A 156 -7.66 -5.61 10.93
C SER A 156 -7.67 -7.10 10.63
N GLU A 157 -8.14 -7.46 9.43
CA GLU A 157 -8.19 -8.84 8.98
C GLU A 157 -6.79 -9.44 8.76
N TYR A 158 -5.82 -8.66 8.27
CA TYR A 158 -4.44 -9.14 8.16
C TYR A 158 -3.81 -9.36 9.52
N LYS A 159 -4.03 -8.45 10.49
CA LYS A 159 -3.54 -8.62 11.86
C LYS A 159 -4.06 -9.91 12.48
N PHE A 160 -5.36 -10.17 12.32
CA PHE A 160 -5.99 -11.39 12.79
C PHE A 160 -5.43 -12.64 12.08
N TYR A 161 -5.24 -12.57 10.77
CA TYR A 161 -4.61 -13.63 9.99
C TYR A 161 -3.20 -13.96 10.51
N LEU A 162 -2.35 -12.96 10.69
CA LEU A 162 -0.99 -13.12 11.20
C LEU A 162 -0.96 -13.71 12.60
N ASP A 163 -1.84 -13.27 13.50
CA ASP A 163 -1.98 -13.82 14.84
C ASP A 163 -2.34 -15.31 14.81
N ARG A 164 -3.33 -15.69 14.00
CA ARG A 164 -3.75 -17.10 13.87
C ARG A 164 -2.65 -17.98 13.29
N GLN A 165 -2.00 -17.54 12.21
CA GLN A 165 -0.98 -18.33 11.55
C GLN A 165 0.29 -18.45 12.40
N SER A 166 0.77 -17.36 13.00
CA SER A 166 1.95 -17.42 13.88
C SER A 166 1.71 -18.27 15.13
N GLY A 167 0.52 -18.19 15.73
CA GLY A 167 0.14 -19.08 16.83
C GLY A 167 0.03 -20.54 16.41
N SER A 168 -0.38 -20.82 15.17
CA SER A 168 -0.42 -22.18 14.60
C SER A 168 0.98 -22.73 14.33
N ALA A 169 1.87 -21.92 13.74
CA ALA A 169 3.26 -22.27 13.51
C ALA A 169 3.99 -22.60 14.83
N LEU A 170 3.76 -21.80 15.88
CA LEU A 170 4.34 -22.05 17.21
C LEU A 170 3.88 -23.40 17.78
N ARG A 171 2.58 -23.72 17.75
CA ARG A 171 2.08 -25.02 18.23
C ARG A 171 2.67 -26.18 17.44
N ALA A 172 2.74 -26.04 16.13
CA ALA A 172 3.33 -27.06 15.28
C ALA A 172 4.82 -27.32 15.60
N ALA A 173 5.59 -26.26 15.87
CA ALA A 173 6.98 -26.40 16.29
C ALA A 173 7.12 -27.07 17.66
N GLN A 174 6.20 -26.80 18.60
CA GLN A 174 6.16 -27.48 19.90
C GLN A 174 5.88 -28.98 19.74
N ASP A 175 4.92 -29.35 18.90
CA ASP A 175 4.61 -30.75 18.61
C ASP A 175 5.80 -31.47 17.94
N LEU A 176 6.46 -30.79 16.99
CA LEU A 176 7.66 -31.29 16.32
C LEU A 176 8.81 -31.50 17.32
N ALA A 177 9.08 -30.52 18.20
CA ALA A 177 10.11 -30.63 19.22
C ALA A 177 9.83 -31.80 20.18
N ALA A 178 8.57 -32.00 20.58
CA ALA A 178 8.16 -33.12 21.41
C ALA A 178 8.38 -34.48 20.70
N ALA A 179 8.05 -34.59 19.42
CA ALA A 179 8.28 -35.82 18.64
C ALA A 179 9.77 -36.14 18.47
N ILE A 180 10.60 -35.13 18.20
CA ILE A 180 12.06 -35.28 18.10
C ILE A 180 12.63 -35.79 19.43
N LYS A 181 12.20 -35.21 20.57
CA LYS A 181 12.62 -35.63 21.92
C LYS A 181 12.15 -37.05 22.27
N ALA A 182 11.00 -37.46 21.74
CA ALA A 182 10.47 -38.81 21.92
C ALA A 182 11.19 -39.87 21.06
N GLY A 183 12.10 -39.46 20.16
CA GLY A 183 12.82 -40.39 19.29
C GLY A 183 11.98 -40.92 18.11
N ASP A 184 10.85 -40.29 17.79
CA ASP A 184 9.92 -40.75 16.76
C ASP A 184 10.20 -40.04 15.41
N LEU A 185 11.05 -40.66 14.59
CA LEU A 185 11.48 -40.10 13.30
C LEU A 185 10.31 -39.95 12.31
N ASP A 186 9.42 -40.93 12.26
CA ASP A 186 8.31 -40.94 11.30
C ASP A 186 7.30 -39.86 11.63
N LYS A 187 6.94 -39.74 12.91
CA LYS A 187 6.08 -38.65 13.40
C LYS A 187 6.74 -37.29 13.24
N SER A 188 8.04 -37.17 13.50
CA SER A 188 8.78 -35.91 13.30
C SER A 188 8.76 -35.47 11.84
N ARG A 189 8.90 -36.39 10.88
CA ARG A 189 8.80 -36.10 9.44
C ARG A 189 7.40 -35.62 9.04
N ALA A 190 6.35 -36.26 9.55
CA ALA A 190 4.97 -35.84 9.30
C ALA A 190 4.69 -34.44 9.88
N LEU A 191 5.04 -34.23 11.16
CA LEU A 191 4.86 -32.95 11.84
C LEU A 191 5.68 -31.81 11.22
N TYR A 192 6.88 -32.09 10.69
CA TYR A 192 7.64 -31.09 9.95
C TYR A 192 6.87 -30.62 8.71
N ARG A 193 6.37 -31.56 7.90
CA ARG A 193 5.67 -31.25 6.64
C ARG A 193 4.39 -30.45 6.90
N ASP A 194 3.55 -30.93 7.81
CA ASP A 194 2.26 -30.30 8.10
C ASP A 194 2.43 -29.00 8.90
N GLY A 195 3.43 -28.98 9.79
CA GLY A 195 3.63 -27.91 10.74
C GLY A 195 4.23 -26.63 10.17
N ARG A 196 4.94 -26.74 9.04
CA ARG A 196 5.61 -25.60 8.40
C ARG A 196 4.65 -24.71 7.62
N VAL A 197 3.54 -25.25 7.13
CA VAL A 197 2.53 -24.55 6.30
C VAL A 197 2.09 -23.19 6.89
N SER A 198 1.88 -23.12 8.20
CA SER A 198 1.47 -21.86 8.86
C SER A 198 2.59 -20.80 8.90
N TYR A 199 3.85 -21.21 8.97
CA TYR A 199 5.00 -20.30 8.88
C TYR A 199 5.15 -19.79 7.45
N ASP A 200 5.11 -20.68 6.46
CA ASP A 200 5.25 -20.32 5.03
C ASP A 200 4.16 -19.32 4.59
N ARG A 201 2.94 -19.45 5.13
CA ARG A 201 1.82 -18.52 4.92
C ARG A 201 2.03 -17.11 5.44
N ILE A 202 2.94 -16.90 6.40
CA ILE A 202 3.27 -15.58 6.95
C ILE A 202 4.62 -15.05 6.48
N GLU A 203 5.38 -15.82 5.69
CA GLU A 203 6.63 -15.35 5.08
C GLU A 203 6.55 -13.99 4.37
N PRO A 204 5.44 -13.61 3.70
CA PRO A 204 5.35 -12.29 3.08
C PRO A 204 5.69 -11.10 3.99
N ILE A 205 5.46 -11.21 5.31
CA ILE A 205 5.75 -10.13 6.27
C ILE A 205 7.11 -10.26 6.97
N LEU A 206 7.78 -11.42 6.85
CA LEU A 206 8.94 -11.74 7.69
C LEU A 206 10.20 -10.93 7.38
N TYR A 207 10.27 -10.24 6.24
CA TYR A 207 11.36 -9.29 5.97
C TYR A 207 11.43 -8.15 7.01
N ARG A 208 10.32 -7.86 7.72
CA ARG A 208 10.28 -6.91 8.85
C ARG A 208 10.88 -7.48 10.14
N PHE A 209 11.17 -8.78 10.17
CA PHE A 209 11.69 -9.55 11.30
C PHE A 209 12.93 -10.36 10.87
N SER A 210 13.84 -9.75 10.11
CA SER A 210 15.00 -10.43 9.51
C SER A 210 15.91 -11.12 10.54
N ASP A 211 15.98 -10.61 11.78
CA ASP A 211 16.72 -11.24 12.88
C ASP A 211 16.14 -12.60 13.28
N LEU A 212 14.81 -12.75 13.22
CA LEU A 212 14.12 -14.01 13.50
C LEU A 212 14.04 -14.89 12.25
N GLN A 213 13.79 -14.30 11.08
CA GLN A 213 13.76 -15.05 9.81
C GLN A 213 15.09 -15.77 9.58
N ASN A 214 16.22 -15.10 9.82
CA ASN A 214 17.56 -15.68 9.67
C ASN A 214 17.94 -16.70 10.77
N LYS A 215 17.06 -16.98 11.73
CA LYS A 215 17.22 -18.09 12.68
C LYS A 215 16.23 -19.21 12.42
N ILE A 216 15.00 -18.85 12.11
CA ILE A 216 13.90 -19.79 11.88
C ILE A 216 14.09 -20.52 10.55
N ASP A 217 14.40 -19.78 9.48
CA ASP A 217 14.57 -20.34 8.14
C ASP A 217 15.62 -19.59 7.32
N PRO A 218 16.91 -19.72 7.68
CA PRO A 218 17.95 -19.01 6.97
C PRO A 218 18.28 -19.66 5.63
N ALA A 219 18.66 -18.83 4.65
CA ALA A 219 19.20 -19.33 3.39
C ALA A 219 20.59 -19.94 3.62
N PRO A 220 20.87 -21.18 3.16
CA PRO A 220 22.19 -21.80 3.30
C PRO A 220 23.32 -20.97 2.68
N SER A 221 23.04 -20.22 1.62
CA SER A 221 24.00 -19.34 0.94
C SER A 221 24.54 -18.20 1.81
N TYR A 222 23.94 -17.94 2.97
CA TYR A 222 24.40 -16.93 3.91
C TYR A 222 25.48 -17.44 4.89
N PHE A 223 25.87 -18.71 4.80
CA PHE A 223 26.89 -19.31 5.66
C PHE A 223 28.10 -19.79 4.85
N GLU A 224 29.31 -19.61 5.38
CA GLU A 224 30.56 -20.00 4.73
C GLU A 224 30.60 -21.50 4.41
N LYS A 225 30.06 -22.33 5.31
CA LYS A 225 29.99 -23.78 5.14
C LYS A 225 28.62 -24.27 4.67
N GLY A 226 27.76 -23.37 4.19
CA GLY A 226 26.41 -23.72 3.74
C GLY A 226 25.62 -24.47 4.82
N GLN A 227 24.98 -25.57 4.43
CA GLN A 227 24.18 -26.42 5.34
C GLN A 227 25.02 -27.20 6.38
N ASP A 228 26.34 -27.22 6.24
CA ASP A 228 27.27 -27.84 7.19
C ASP A 228 27.80 -26.86 8.25
N ASP A 229 27.44 -25.58 8.14
CA ASP A 229 27.81 -24.57 9.13
C ASP A 229 27.16 -24.87 10.50
N PRO A 230 27.90 -24.83 11.62
CA PRO A 230 27.33 -24.99 12.95
C PRO A 230 26.27 -23.93 13.30
N ALA A 231 26.35 -22.74 12.69
CA ALA A 231 25.36 -21.67 12.85
C ALA A 231 24.11 -21.87 11.98
N PHE A 232 24.11 -22.82 11.05
CA PHE A 232 22.92 -23.17 10.27
C PHE A 232 21.95 -23.99 11.14
N VAL A 233 20.92 -23.30 11.63
CA VAL A 233 19.89 -23.82 12.56
C VAL A 233 18.48 -23.72 11.96
N GLY A 234 17.44 -23.84 12.79
CA GLY A 234 16.05 -23.67 12.37
C GLY A 234 15.52 -24.83 11.53
N TYR A 235 14.48 -24.53 10.75
CA TYR A 235 13.79 -25.53 9.93
C TYR A 235 14.72 -26.25 8.95
N GLY A 236 15.60 -25.54 8.26
CA GLY A 236 16.54 -26.14 7.30
C GLY A 236 17.45 -27.19 7.93
N ARG A 237 17.97 -26.94 9.14
CA ARG A 237 18.79 -27.91 9.88
C ARG A 237 17.99 -29.13 10.32
N ILE A 238 16.74 -28.93 10.76
CA ILE A 238 15.82 -30.01 11.15
C ILE A 238 15.47 -30.87 9.92
N ALA A 239 15.10 -30.25 8.80
CA ALA A 239 14.79 -30.95 7.55
C ALA A 239 15.94 -31.87 7.11
N ARG A 240 17.17 -31.36 7.17
CA ARG A 240 18.36 -32.15 6.83
C ARG A 240 18.52 -33.37 7.73
N GLY A 241 18.31 -33.22 9.04
CA GLY A 241 18.32 -34.36 9.96
C GLY A 241 17.22 -35.38 9.64
N LEU A 242 16.00 -34.91 9.43
CA LEU A 242 14.82 -35.75 9.24
C LEU A 242 14.80 -36.49 7.89
N PHE A 243 15.12 -35.81 6.80
CA PHE A 243 14.88 -36.32 5.44
C PHE A 243 16.16 -36.84 4.77
N GLU A 244 17.28 -36.11 4.86
CA GLU A 244 18.55 -36.52 4.25
C GLU A 244 19.29 -37.53 5.13
N ARG A 245 19.54 -37.16 6.39
CA ARG A 245 20.32 -38.00 7.32
C ARG A 245 19.49 -39.10 7.97
N ARG A 246 18.16 -38.98 7.95
CA ARG A 246 17.20 -39.89 8.58
C ARG A 246 17.59 -40.21 10.03
N SER A 247 18.00 -39.17 10.77
CA SER A 247 18.48 -39.26 12.15
C SER A 247 17.97 -38.07 12.97
N LEU A 248 17.65 -38.33 14.24
CA LEU A 248 17.27 -37.33 15.23
C LEU A 248 18.45 -36.81 16.05
N GLU A 249 19.65 -37.34 15.81
CA GLU A 249 20.85 -36.99 16.56
C GLU A 249 21.15 -35.49 16.50
N GLY A 250 21.26 -34.86 17.67
CA GLY A 250 21.52 -33.43 17.80
C GLY A 250 20.37 -32.50 17.41
N LEU A 251 19.19 -33.02 17.03
CA LEU A 251 18.06 -32.16 16.62
C LEU A 251 17.28 -31.57 17.79
N SER A 252 17.28 -32.20 18.97
CA SER A 252 16.54 -31.69 20.14
C SER A 252 16.86 -30.22 20.48
N PRO A 253 18.13 -29.79 20.65
CA PRO A 253 18.43 -28.39 20.92
C PRO A 253 18.06 -27.45 19.77
N ILE A 254 18.09 -27.91 18.52
CA ILE A 254 17.68 -27.12 17.36
C ILE A 254 16.17 -26.90 17.36
N ALA A 255 15.40 -27.93 17.68
CA ALA A 255 13.94 -27.85 17.78
C ALA A 255 13.50 -26.96 18.94
N ASP A 256 14.21 -26.99 20.08
CA ASP A 256 13.96 -26.07 21.20
C ASP A 256 14.22 -24.62 20.80
N GLY A 257 15.35 -24.34 20.13
CA GLY A 257 15.63 -23.00 19.61
C GLY A 257 14.57 -22.50 18.61
N LEU A 258 14.08 -23.38 17.74
CA LEU A 258 13.00 -23.05 16.81
C LEU A 258 11.70 -22.65 17.55
N VAL A 259 11.34 -23.34 18.65
CA VAL A 259 10.19 -22.98 19.48
C VAL A 259 10.38 -21.61 20.12
N ASP A 260 11.58 -21.32 20.63
CA ASP A 260 11.90 -20.01 21.23
C ASP A 260 11.79 -18.87 20.21
N ASP A 261 12.37 -19.05 19.01
CA ASP A 261 12.34 -18.05 17.95
C ASP A 261 10.91 -17.82 17.43
N LEU A 262 10.10 -18.88 17.27
CA LEU A 262 8.69 -18.75 16.90
C LEU A 262 7.83 -18.12 18.00
N THR A 263 8.18 -18.33 19.27
CA THR A 263 7.54 -17.64 20.41
C THR A 263 7.82 -16.14 20.35
N ALA A 264 9.07 -15.77 20.06
CA ALA A 264 9.46 -14.38 19.86
C ALA A 264 8.75 -13.77 18.64
N LEU A 265 8.68 -14.49 17.52
CA LEU A 265 7.99 -14.04 16.30
C LEU A 265 6.50 -13.78 16.57
N ASN A 266 5.79 -14.73 17.17
CA ASN A 266 4.38 -14.60 17.53
C ASN A 266 4.14 -13.39 18.45
N THR A 267 5.00 -13.17 19.44
CA THR A 267 4.92 -11.99 20.32
C THR A 267 5.10 -10.68 19.54
N ARG A 268 6.11 -10.61 18.67
CA ARG A 268 6.41 -9.40 17.90
C ARG A 268 5.34 -9.10 16.84
N LEU A 269 4.78 -10.12 16.17
CA LEU A 269 3.67 -9.94 15.22
C LEU A 269 2.41 -9.40 15.92
N LYS A 270 2.10 -9.89 17.13
CA LYS A 270 1.00 -9.35 17.94
C LYS A 270 1.19 -7.89 18.30
N ALA A 271 2.42 -7.49 18.63
CA ALA A 271 2.77 -6.11 18.97
C ALA A 271 2.93 -5.19 17.75
N MET A 272 3.08 -5.75 16.55
CA MET A 272 3.29 -4.96 15.33
C MET A 272 2.10 -4.04 15.03
N LYS A 273 2.41 -2.77 14.76
CA LYS A 273 1.47 -1.78 14.23
C LYS A 273 1.21 -2.09 12.75
N MET A 274 -0.05 -2.19 12.38
CA MET A 274 -0.46 -2.38 10.99
C MET A 274 -0.67 -1.02 10.34
N THR A 275 -0.04 -0.83 9.20
CA THR A 275 -0.09 0.39 8.39
C THR A 275 -0.40 0.01 6.94
N SER A 276 -0.93 0.95 6.14
CA SER A 276 -1.32 0.65 4.76
C SER A 276 -0.16 0.12 3.90
N ASP A 277 1.06 0.65 4.10
CA ASP A 277 2.27 0.20 3.40
C ASP A 277 2.58 -1.28 3.67
N VAL A 278 2.26 -1.79 4.86
CA VAL A 278 2.51 -3.18 5.21
C VAL A 278 1.81 -4.14 4.24
N LEU A 279 0.57 -3.86 3.82
CA LEU A 279 -0.14 -4.77 2.91
C LEU A 279 0.48 -4.77 1.52
N ALA A 280 0.68 -3.58 0.95
CA ALA A 280 1.14 -3.42 -0.42
C ALA A 280 2.62 -3.84 -0.58
N ASP A 281 3.49 -3.39 0.32
CA ASP A 281 4.92 -3.71 0.28
C ASP A 281 5.18 -5.19 0.50
N SER A 282 4.45 -5.83 1.42
CA SER A 282 4.64 -7.26 1.67
C SER A 282 4.28 -8.10 0.45
N ALA A 283 3.20 -7.75 -0.25
CA ALA A 283 2.81 -8.45 -1.47
C ALA A 283 3.84 -8.25 -2.59
N ALA A 284 4.26 -7.00 -2.82
CA ALA A 284 5.21 -6.64 -3.87
C ALA A 284 6.62 -7.23 -3.63
N ARG A 285 7.15 -7.10 -2.40
CA ARG A 285 8.48 -7.61 -2.05
C ARG A 285 8.52 -9.13 -2.09
N PHE A 286 7.49 -9.80 -1.55
CA PHE A 286 7.50 -11.25 -1.48
C PHE A 286 7.29 -11.91 -2.85
N SER A 287 6.40 -11.38 -3.69
CA SER A 287 6.29 -11.86 -5.08
C SER A 287 7.60 -11.67 -5.86
N SER A 288 8.29 -10.55 -5.64
CA SER A 288 9.61 -10.31 -6.24
C SER A 288 10.65 -11.33 -5.74
N LEU A 289 10.63 -11.69 -4.46
CA LEU A 289 11.49 -12.72 -3.89
C LEU A 289 11.22 -14.09 -4.53
N LEU A 290 9.96 -14.50 -4.63
CA LEU A 290 9.56 -15.78 -5.25
C LEU A 290 9.95 -15.85 -6.72
N SER A 291 9.95 -14.73 -7.45
CA SER A 291 10.36 -14.69 -8.86
C SER A 291 11.86 -14.94 -9.09
N ARG A 292 12.70 -14.75 -8.06
CA ARG A 292 14.18 -14.81 -8.17
C ARG A 292 14.76 -16.02 -7.45
N ASP A 293 14.41 -16.17 -6.17
CA ASP A 293 15.16 -17.00 -5.22
C ASP A 293 14.29 -18.04 -4.52
N GLY A 294 12.96 -17.94 -4.61
CA GLY A 294 12.00 -18.78 -3.88
C GLY A 294 11.57 -20.08 -4.58
N LEU A 295 12.21 -20.44 -5.70
CA LEU A 295 11.78 -21.61 -6.48
C LEU A 295 12.52 -22.89 -6.06
N PRO A 296 11.81 -24.04 -5.96
CA PRO A 296 12.41 -25.33 -5.64
C PRO A 296 13.61 -25.67 -6.54
N GLU A 297 14.69 -26.17 -5.94
CA GLU A 297 15.79 -26.81 -6.65
C GLU A 297 15.35 -28.19 -7.20
N GLU A 298 16.10 -28.75 -8.15
CA GLU A 298 15.73 -29.97 -8.89
C GLU A 298 15.97 -31.30 -8.11
N ASN A 299 16.27 -31.26 -6.82
CA ASN A 299 16.52 -32.48 -6.05
C ASN A 299 15.23 -33.26 -5.74
N ALA A 300 15.13 -34.49 -6.24
CA ALA A 300 13.93 -35.32 -6.14
C ALA A 300 13.45 -35.59 -4.70
N ASP A 301 14.38 -35.69 -3.72
CA ASP A 301 14.04 -36.01 -2.33
C ASP A 301 13.36 -34.85 -1.56
N ASP A 302 13.45 -33.62 -2.08
CA ASP A 302 12.88 -32.41 -1.46
C ASP A 302 11.79 -31.75 -2.32
N HIS A 303 11.74 -32.05 -3.63
CA HIS A 303 10.89 -31.34 -4.58
C HIS A 303 9.41 -31.25 -4.19
N GLU A 304 8.79 -32.36 -3.77
CA GLU A 304 7.39 -32.37 -3.32
C GLU A 304 7.16 -31.47 -2.09
N ARG A 305 8.08 -31.51 -1.12
CA ARG A 305 8.03 -30.68 0.09
C ARG A 305 8.15 -29.21 -0.28
N ARG A 306 9.13 -28.85 -1.12
CA ARG A 306 9.31 -27.48 -1.60
C ARG A 306 8.12 -26.95 -2.38
N LEU A 307 7.47 -27.77 -3.20
CA LEU A 307 6.24 -27.38 -3.89
C LEU A 307 5.08 -27.13 -2.91
N ALA A 308 5.00 -27.88 -1.80
CA ALA A 308 4.03 -27.64 -0.74
C ALA A 308 4.33 -26.35 0.05
N GLU A 309 5.61 -26.08 0.37
CA GLU A 309 6.06 -24.82 0.97
C GLU A 309 5.69 -23.62 0.07
N LEU A 310 5.97 -23.71 -1.23
CA LEU A 310 5.63 -22.68 -2.21
C LEU A 310 4.12 -22.45 -2.35
N ASP A 311 3.31 -23.51 -2.24
CA ASP A 311 1.85 -23.42 -2.24
C ASP A 311 1.33 -22.67 -1.01
N ALA A 312 1.91 -22.93 0.16
CA ALA A 312 1.61 -22.21 1.39
C ALA A 312 2.07 -20.74 1.34
N ASN A 313 3.24 -20.47 0.75
CA ASN A 313 3.68 -19.10 0.45
C ASN A 313 2.68 -18.36 -0.46
N LEU A 314 2.17 -19.04 -1.49
CA LEU A 314 1.20 -18.49 -2.44
C LEU A 314 -0.18 -18.26 -1.79
N ASP A 315 -0.59 -19.09 -0.84
CA ASP A 315 -1.75 -18.84 0.02
C ASP A 315 -1.59 -17.54 0.82
N GLY A 316 -0.42 -17.34 1.43
CA GLY A 316 -0.08 -16.13 2.18
C GLY A 316 -0.10 -14.86 1.32
N LEU A 317 0.55 -14.94 0.16
CA LEU A 317 0.51 -13.86 -0.83
C LEU A 317 -0.91 -13.59 -1.34
N GLY A 318 -1.67 -14.66 -1.61
CA GLY A 318 -3.06 -14.57 -2.04
C GLY A 318 -3.98 -13.92 -1.00
N LYS A 319 -3.71 -14.12 0.31
CA LYS A 319 -4.43 -13.40 1.36
C LYS A 319 -4.20 -11.90 1.26
N LEU A 320 -2.97 -11.45 1.04
CA LEU A 320 -2.67 -10.02 0.83
C LEU A 320 -3.40 -9.45 -0.38
N VAL A 321 -3.43 -10.19 -1.51
CA VAL A 321 -4.17 -9.80 -2.71
C VAL A 321 -5.66 -9.62 -2.42
N VAL A 322 -6.29 -10.61 -1.77
CA VAL A 322 -7.72 -10.53 -1.39
C VAL A 322 -8.03 -9.33 -0.50
N LEU A 323 -7.10 -8.94 0.37
CA LEU A 323 -7.27 -7.80 1.26
C LEU A 323 -7.07 -6.46 0.55
N LEU A 324 -6.20 -6.41 -0.45
CA LEU A 324 -5.96 -5.22 -1.28
C LEU A 324 -7.03 -5.02 -2.34
N ASP A 325 -7.67 -6.08 -2.81
CA ASP A 325 -8.68 -6.07 -3.88
C ASP A 325 -9.78 -5.00 -3.71
N PRO A 326 -10.49 -4.89 -2.56
CA PRO A 326 -11.51 -3.86 -2.40
C PRO A 326 -10.95 -2.43 -2.42
N VAL A 327 -9.69 -2.24 -2.04
CA VAL A 327 -9.03 -0.93 -2.13
C VAL A 327 -8.64 -0.64 -3.57
N LEU A 328 -8.00 -1.61 -4.22
CA LEU A 328 -7.47 -1.46 -5.57
C LEU A 328 -8.58 -1.29 -6.60
N ASN A 329 -9.71 -1.99 -6.48
CA ASN A 329 -10.86 -1.83 -7.37
C ASN A 329 -11.50 -0.43 -7.31
N THR A 330 -11.33 0.30 -6.21
CA THR A 330 -11.83 1.67 -6.12
C THR A 330 -10.96 2.68 -6.84
N VAL A 331 -9.66 2.39 -7.02
CA VAL A 331 -8.69 3.33 -7.59
C VAL A 331 -8.18 2.93 -8.98
N ASN A 332 -8.10 1.62 -9.27
CA ASN A 332 -7.54 1.08 -10.50
C ASN A 332 -8.04 -0.37 -10.75
N GLN A 333 -9.24 -0.49 -11.31
CA GLN A 333 -9.88 -1.78 -11.64
C GLN A 333 -9.07 -2.62 -12.62
N GLU A 334 -8.41 -1.98 -13.60
CA GLU A 334 -7.59 -2.71 -14.57
C GLU A 334 -6.36 -3.33 -13.91
N LEU A 335 -5.73 -2.64 -12.96
CA LEU A 335 -4.64 -3.22 -12.18
C LEU A 335 -5.13 -4.33 -11.25
N ALA A 336 -6.28 -4.18 -10.59
CA ALA A 336 -6.89 -5.25 -9.79
C ALA A 336 -7.06 -6.53 -10.62
N ARG A 337 -7.67 -6.40 -11.81
CA ARG A 337 -7.86 -7.51 -12.75
C ARG A 337 -6.54 -8.15 -13.19
N LYS A 338 -5.48 -7.36 -13.43
CA LYS A 338 -4.15 -7.88 -13.78
C LYS A 338 -3.54 -8.69 -12.64
N VAL A 339 -3.64 -8.22 -11.40
CA VAL A 339 -3.14 -8.93 -10.22
C VAL A 339 -3.88 -10.26 -10.05
N ASP A 340 -5.21 -10.26 -10.17
CA ASP A 340 -6.03 -11.48 -10.04
C ASP A 340 -5.69 -12.53 -11.10
N VAL A 341 -5.57 -12.12 -12.36
CA VAL A 341 -5.19 -13.01 -13.46
C VAL A 341 -3.80 -13.58 -13.21
N ALA A 342 -2.81 -12.74 -12.87
CA ALA A 342 -1.44 -13.20 -12.62
C ALA A 342 -1.36 -14.18 -11.44
N LEU A 343 -2.09 -13.92 -10.35
CA LEU A 343 -2.16 -14.83 -9.20
C LEU A 343 -2.82 -16.16 -9.57
N SER A 344 -3.90 -16.12 -10.35
CA SER A 344 -4.59 -17.32 -10.86
C SER A 344 -3.67 -18.16 -11.76
N ASP A 345 -2.90 -17.51 -12.63
CA ASP A 345 -1.96 -18.20 -13.53
C ASP A 345 -0.85 -18.91 -12.75
N VAL A 346 -0.27 -18.26 -11.74
CA VAL A 346 0.72 -18.90 -10.84
C VAL A 346 0.12 -20.11 -10.13
N ARG A 347 -1.10 -19.98 -9.57
CA ARG A 347 -1.80 -21.10 -8.92
C ARG A 347 -2.04 -22.26 -9.87
N ALA A 348 -2.46 -21.98 -11.11
CA ALA A 348 -2.71 -23.00 -12.11
C ALA A 348 -1.43 -23.74 -12.54
N ILE A 349 -0.31 -23.03 -12.68
CA ILE A 349 1.00 -23.64 -12.99
C ILE A 349 1.47 -24.51 -11.82
N LEU A 350 1.42 -23.98 -10.60
CA LEU A 350 1.84 -24.73 -9.41
C LEU A 350 0.99 -26.00 -9.19
N ALA A 351 -0.32 -25.91 -9.37
CA ALA A 351 -1.21 -27.06 -9.27
C ALA A 351 -0.87 -28.18 -10.28
N LYS A 352 -0.51 -27.80 -11.52
CA LYS A 352 -0.06 -28.76 -12.54
C LYS A 352 1.26 -29.43 -12.14
N GLN A 353 2.21 -28.67 -11.60
CA GLN A 353 3.49 -29.22 -11.16
C GLN A 353 3.34 -30.15 -9.95
N LYS A 354 2.50 -29.79 -8.97
CA LYS A 354 2.14 -30.67 -7.84
C LYS A 354 1.51 -31.99 -8.31
N ALA A 355 0.63 -31.95 -9.31
CA ALA A 355 0.02 -33.16 -9.88
C ALA A 355 1.04 -34.09 -10.59
N SER A 356 2.16 -33.52 -11.05
CA SER A 356 3.23 -34.25 -11.75
C SER A 356 4.41 -34.62 -10.83
N ALA A 357 4.48 -34.13 -9.60
CA ALA A 357 5.63 -34.25 -8.70
C ALA A 357 6.01 -35.70 -8.31
N GLY A 358 5.10 -36.67 -8.50
CA GLY A 358 5.35 -38.10 -8.29
C GLY A 358 5.71 -38.90 -9.57
N GLN A 359 5.81 -38.23 -10.72
CA GLN A 359 6.16 -38.85 -12.00
C GLN A 359 7.66 -38.66 -12.28
N PRO A 360 8.35 -39.63 -12.90
CA PRO A 360 9.73 -39.44 -13.33
C PRO A 360 9.80 -38.28 -14.34
N THR A 361 10.24 -37.11 -13.91
CA THR A 361 10.56 -35.98 -14.77
C THR A 361 12.00 -36.09 -15.25
N SER A 362 12.22 -35.91 -16.56
CA SER A 362 13.57 -35.77 -17.09
C SER A 362 14.17 -34.44 -16.62
N SER A 363 15.51 -34.35 -16.53
CA SER A 363 16.20 -33.12 -16.11
C SER A 363 15.80 -31.89 -16.94
N GLY A 364 15.49 -32.06 -18.23
CA GLY A 364 14.99 -30.99 -19.10
C GLY A 364 13.57 -30.52 -18.75
N GLY A 365 12.73 -31.39 -18.18
CA GLY A 365 11.37 -31.05 -17.73
C GLY A 365 11.38 -30.19 -16.46
N ALA A 366 12.21 -30.54 -15.47
CA ALA A 366 12.35 -29.80 -14.22
C ALA A 366 12.81 -28.35 -14.44
N SER A 367 13.79 -28.15 -15.34
CA SER A 367 14.27 -26.82 -15.72
C SER A 367 13.20 -25.97 -16.42
N ALA A 368 12.38 -26.59 -17.27
CA ALA A 368 11.28 -25.92 -17.96
C ALA A 368 10.17 -25.50 -16.97
N ASP A 369 9.82 -26.38 -16.04
CA ASP A 369 8.83 -26.13 -14.98
C ASP A 369 9.25 -24.98 -14.06
N ARG A 370 10.52 -24.98 -13.61
CA ARG A 370 11.08 -23.87 -12.82
C ARG A 370 11.04 -22.56 -13.60
N THR A 371 11.43 -22.59 -14.87
CA THR A 371 11.42 -21.40 -15.73
C THR A 371 9.99 -20.88 -15.96
N GLN A 372 9.00 -21.77 -16.04
CA GLN A 372 7.60 -21.39 -16.19
C GLN A 372 7.07 -20.69 -14.93
N LEU A 373 7.34 -21.24 -13.74
CA LEU A 373 6.99 -20.60 -12.47
C LEU A 373 7.68 -19.25 -12.32
N ALA A 374 8.99 -19.16 -12.61
CA ALA A 374 9.75 -17.91 -12.51
C ALA A 374 9.12 -16.80 -13.36
N ARG A 375 8.74 -17.10 -14.60
CA ARG A 375 8.07 -16.14 -15.49
C ARG A 375 6.70 -15.72 -14.94
N ALA A 376 5.90 -16.66 -14.46
CA ALA A 376 4.58 -16.35 -13.90
C ALA A 376 4.69 -15.48 -12.63
N PHE A 377 5.62 -15.79 -11.73
CA PHE A 377 5.91 -14.96 -10.57
C PHE A 377 6.45 -13.58 -10.96
N ALA A 378 7.25 -13.46 -12.02
CA ALA A 378 7.72 -12.16 -12.51
C ALA A 378 6.55 -11.27 -12.98
N VAL A 379 5.56 -11.84 -13.69
CA VAL A 379 4.34 -11.09 -14.10
C VAL A 379 3.50 -10.68 -12.89
N LEU A 380 3.34 -11.58 -11.91
CA LEU A 380 2.66 -11.26 -10.66
C LEU A 380 3.39 -10.17 -9.88
N ALA A 381 4.71 -10.26 -9.79
CA ALA A 381 5.55 -9.27 -9.13
C ALA A 381 5.47 -7.91 -9.82
N GLU A 382 5.50 -7.85 -11.15
CA GLU A 382 5.33 -6.60 -11.90
C GLU A 382 3.99 -5.93 -11.58
N SER A 383 2.91 -6.73 -11.56
CA SER A 383 1.57 -6.23 -11.22
C SER A 383 1.48 -5.73 -9.78
N LEU A 384 2.03 -6.49 -8.82
CA LEU A 384 2.02 -6.12 -7.40
C LEU A 384 2.92 -4.92 -7.08
N ASN A 385 4.06 -4.76 -7.77
CA ASN A 385 4.93 -3.60 -7.62
C ASN A 385 4.27 -2.30 -8.11
N ALA A 386 3.24 -2.37 -8.97
CA ALA A 386 2.47 -1.20 -9.38
C ALA A 386 1.38 -0.80 -8.36
N VAL A 387 1.05 -1.68 -7.39
CA VAL A 387 -0.04 -1.44 -6.43
C VAL A 387 0.23 -0.26 -5.49
N PRO A 388 1.39 -0.13 -4.80
CA PRO A 388 1.65 0.97 -3.88
C PRO A 388 1.35 2.35 -4.48
N SER A 389 1.88 2.61 -5.69
CA SER A 389 1.65 3.87 -6.40
C SER A 389 0.18 4.07 -6.79
N ALA A 390 -0.53 2.99 -7.17
CA ALA A 390 -1.93 3.09 -7.58
C ALA A 390 -2.86 3.45 -6.41
N ILE A 391 -2.54 2.97 -5.20
CA ILE A 391 -3.32 3.27 -3.98
C ILE A 391 -2.78 4.48 -3.20
N GLY A 392 -1.79 5.21 -3.75
CA GLY A 392 -1.26 6.43 -3.16
C GLY A 392 -0.38 6.22 -1.93
N ILE A 393 0.29 5.06 -1.83
CA ILE A 393 1.34 4.81 -0.83
C ILE A 393 2.67 5.12 -1.51
N ASP A 394 3.07 6.39 -1.46
CA ASP A 394 4.38 6.83 -1.94
C ASP A 394 5.41 6.62 -0.82
N ALA A 395 6.70 6.54 -1.15
CA ALA A 395 7.83 6.23 -0.25
C ALA A 395 7.99 7.14 1.00
N ASN A 396 7.12 8.14 1.19
CA ASN A 396 7.12 9.05 2.33
C ASN A 396 6.06 8.75 3.40
N GLY A 397 5.17 7.76 3.20
CA GLY A 397 4.28 7.28 4.27
C GLY A 397 3.40 8.35 4.94
N THR A 398 3.01 9.39 4.21
CA THR A 398 2.10 10.46 4.65
C THR A 398 0.88 10.53 3.77
#